data_AF-A0A6A6SRM5-F1
#
_entry.id   AF-A0A6A6SRM5-F1
#
_cell.length_a   1.000
_cell.length_b   1.000
_cell.length_c   1.000
_cell.angle_alpha   90.00
_cell.angle_beta   90.00
_cell.angle_gamma   90.00
#
_symmetry.space_group_name_H-M   'P 1'
#
loop_
_entity.id
_entity.type
_entity.pdbx_description
1 polymer ?
#
loop_
_entity_poly.entity_id
_entity_poly.type
_entity_poly.pdbx_seq_one_letter_code
_entity_poly.pdbx_strand_id
1 'polypeptide(L)'
;MASISLRPFQSTGRSVLIPASSVQTYEELRIVAYAVFSQDAHIVDVHFHFDSAVCEDEAVDFLWDLGSYFGPESLNDGKLLVFAHFVNKTNDDQICLAGPSNMVGSVHAEQSDNHHLNYDQQSSAGVNREFYELASDDEDTSEDGSLFRTFSRASSDDEMDDGQSISSNDADDNGDEFESLAMETTPDPAMVPYPPLPEGVTARGWKRDFQNARKVNASEDDPMHLPNWNNATKGRKGTFAHCRLMQSIYGIDNPDPCSCYLPAAKPLTTWLQDSFACRIIMRSMSTSWQAV
;
A
#
# COMPACT_ATOMS: atom_id res chain seq x y z
N MET A 1 -13.78 10.72 -23.48
CA MET A 1 -12.50 10.69 -22.77
C MET A 1 -12.78 10.83 -21.29
N ALA A 2 -12.18 9.97 -20.44
CA ALA A 2 -12.37 10.06 -19.00
C ALA A 2 -11.60 11.27 -18.42
N SER A 3 -12.11 11.82 -17.34
CA SER A 3 -11.47 12.89 -16.57
C SER A 3 -11.64 12.64 -15.08
N ILE A 4 -10.80 13.25 -14.26
CA ILE A 4 -10.83 13.13 -12.80
C ILE A 4 -11.28 14.47 -12.24
N SER A 5 -12.32 14.46 -11.41
CA SER A 5 -12.73 15.62 -10.62
C SER A 5 -12.10 15.48 -9.23
N LEU A 6 -10.95 16.11 -9.04
CA LEU A 6 -10.20 16.06 -7.79
C LEU A 6 -10.66 17.16 -6.84
N ARG A 7 -10.95 16.80 -5.58
CA ARG A 7 -11.39 17.70 -4.52
C ARG A 7 -10.60 17.47 -3.23
N PRO A 8 -10.47 18.46 -2.35
CA PRO A 8 -10.02 18.19 -0.99
C PRO A 8 -11.12 17.43 -0.21
N PHE A 9 -10.72 16.43 0.57
CA PHE A 9 -11.62 15.68 1.44
C PHE A 9 -12.29 16.59 2.48
N GLN A 10 -13.57 16.34 2.78
CA GLN A 10 -14.40 17.14 3.71
C GLN A 10 -14.43 18.66 3.47
N SER A 11 -14.10 19.11 2.26
CA SER A 11 -14.11 20.52 1.89
C SER A 11 -15.24 20.83 0.91
N THR A 12 -15.94 21.95 1.12
CA THR A 12 -16.83 22.53 0.10
C THR A 12 -16.05 23.28 -1.00
N GLY A 13 -14.76 22.98 -1.12
CA GLY A 13 -13.81 23.66 -2.00
C GLY A 13 -14.08 23.41 -3.48
N ARG A 14 -13.31 24.14 -4.30
CA ARG A 14 -13.33 23.99 -5.76
C ARG A 14 -12.74 22.63 -6.15
N SER A 15 -13.41 21.96 -7.09
CA SER A 15 -12.84 20.80 -7.77
C SER A 15 -11.94 21.22 -8.92
N VAL A 16 -10.84 20.49 -9.12
CA VAL A 16 -10.00 20.62 -10.30
C VAL A 16 -10.28 19.44 -11.23
N LEU A 17 -10.46 19.73 -12.53
CA LEU A 17 -10.65 18.72 -13.54
C LEU A 17 -9.30 18.36 -14.16
N ILE A 18 -8.90 17.11 -14.06
CA ILE A 18 -7.62 16.60 -14.57
C ILE A 18 -7.94 15.58 -15.68
N PRO A 19 -7.36 15.71 -16.89
CA PRO A 19 -7.48 14.67 -17.90
C PRO A 19 -6.92 13.34 -17.37
N ALA A 20 -7.66 12.24 -17.50
CA ALA A 20 -7.18 10.94 -17.01
C ALA A 20 -5.86 10.51 -17.66
N SER A 21 -5.63 10.92 -18.91
CA SER A 21 -4.38 10.68 -19.63
C SER A 21 -3.14 11.33 -19.01
N SER A 22 -3.32 12.32 -18.12
CA SER A 22 -2.25 13.05 -17.45
C SER A 22 -1.81 12.43 -16.12
N VAL A 23 -2.54 11.45 -15.60
CA VAL A 23 -2.27 10.76 -14.33
C VAL A 23 -2.59 9.27 -14.48
N GLN A 24 -1.67 8.55 -15.11
CA GLN A 24 -1.81 7.13 -15.41
C GLN A 24 -1.43 6.26 -14.22
N THR A 25 -0.60 6.79 -13.31
CA THR A 25 -0.20 6.11 -12.08
C THR A 25 -0.74 6.82 -10.84
N TYR A 26 -0.82 6.08 -9.73
CA TYR A 26 -1.23 6.59 -8.44
C TYR A 26 -0.26 7.67 -7.95
N GLU A 27 1.04 7.46 -8.16
CA GLU A 27 2.07 8.44 -7.79
C GLU A 27 1.94 9.75 -8.58
N GLU A 28 1.63 9.70 -9.87
CA GLU A 28 1.33 10.90 -10.66
C GLU A 28 0.12 11.65 -10.10
N LEU A 29 -0.92 10.94 -9.66
CA LEU A 29 -2.06 11.57 -8.99
C LEU A 29 -1.66 12.24 -7.67
N ARG A 30 -0.79 11.61 -6.86
CA ARG A 30 -0.25 12.21 -5.62
C ARG A 30 0.50 13.51 -5.92
N ILE A 31 1.41 13.49 -6.89
CA ILE A 31 2.19 14.67 -7.32
C ILE A 31 1.25 15.81 -7.74
N VAL A 32 0.23 15.51 -8.55
CA VAL A 32 -0.75 16.51 -8.98
C VAL A 32 -1.56 17.03 -7.79
N ALA A 33 -1.96 16.18 -6.85
CA ALA A 33 -2.70 16.60 -5.66
C ALA A 33 -1.88 17.57 -4.78
N TYR A 34 -0.60 17.26 -4.53
CA TYR A 34 0.29 18.16 -3.79
C TYR A 34 0.43 19.52 -4.47
N ALA A 35 0.65 19.53 -5.79
CA ALA A 35 0.80 20.75 -6.56
C ALA A 35 -0.51 21.59 -6.61
N VAL A 36 -1.66 20.94 -6.80
CA VAL A 36 -2.97 21.61 -6.91
C VAL A 36 -3.42 22.21 -5.58
N PHE A 37 -3.14 21.53 -4.46
CA PHE A 37 -3.61 21.95 -3.14
C PHE A 37 -2.52 22.62 -2.29
N SER A 38 -1.36 22.93 -2.89
CA SER A 38 -0.21 23.58 -2.24
C SER A 38 0.19 22.89 -0.93
N GLN A 39 0.26 21.56 -0.96
CA GLN A 39 0.63 20.73 0.17
C GLN A 39 2.09 20.27 0.06
N ASP A 40 2.80 20.20 1.18
CA ASP A 40 4.20 19.77 1.23
C ASP A 40 4.31 18.25 1.44
N ALA A 41 4.77 17.53 0.42
CA ALA A 41 4.94 16.08 0.46
C ALA A 41 5.93 15.58 1.53
N HIS A 42 6.77 16.45 2.10
CA HIS A 42 7.65 16.09 3.21
C HIS A 42 6.93 16.06 4.57
N ILE A 43 5.85 16.85 4.70
CA ILE A 43 5.12 17.04 5.97
C ILE A 43 3.83 16.22 5.96
N VAL A 44 3.19 16.08 4.80
CA VAL A 44 1.92 15.37 4.66
C VAL A 44 2.01 14.22 3.66
N ASP A 45 1.33 13.13 4.00
CA ASP A 45 0.96 12.08 3.07
C ASP A 45 -0.43 12.36 2.46
N VAL A 46 -0.72 11.81 1.30
CA VAL A 46 -2.01 11.93 0.62
C VAL A 46 -2.49 10.56 0.17
N HIS A 47 -3.75 10.26 0.50
CA HIS A 47 -4.50 9.14 -0.05
C HIS A 47 -5.84 9.64 -0.60
N PHE A 48 -6.51 8.81 -1.40
CA PHE A 48 -7.67 9.23 -2.18
C PHE A 48 -8.91 8.41 -1.85
N HIS A 49 -10.06 9.07 -1.77
CA HIS A 49 -11.36 8.43 -1.54
C HIS A 49 -12.34 8.69 -2.69
N PHE A 50 -13.36 7.86 -2.78
CA PHE A 50 -14.50 8.05 -3.70
C PHE A 50 -15.75 8.66 -3.02
N ASP A 51 -15.73 8.82 -1.69
CA ASP A 51 -16.73 9.54 -0.89
C ASP A 51 -16.04 10.70 -0.13
N SER A 52 -16.78 11.77 0.16
CA SER A 52 -16.30 12.92 0.93
C SER A 52 -16.60 12.88 2.43
N ALA A 53 -17.49 11.99 2.86
CA ALA A 53 -18.02 11.99 4.23
C ALA A 53 -17.15 11.14 5.17
N VAL A 54 -16.75 9.95 4.73
CA VAL A 54 -16.11 8.92 5.55
C VAL A 54 -14.78 8.53 4.93
N CYS A 55 -13.80 8.21 5.77
CA CYS A 55 -12.48 7.70 5.36
C CYS A 55 -12.58 6.20 4.95
N GLU A 56 -13.66 5.86 4.23
CA GLU A 56 -13.90 4.54 3.65
C GLU A 56 -13.65 4.61 2.15
N ASP A 57 -13.55 3.44 1.49
CA ASP A 57 -13.35 3.35 0.04
C ASP A 57 -12.11 4.11 -0.48
N GLU A 58 -10.98 3.90 0.20
CA GLU A 58 -9.66 4.37 -0.25
C GLU A 58 -9.29 3.72 -1.59
N ALA A 59 -8.78 4.54 -2.51
CA ALA A 59 -8.26 4.10 -3.78
C ALA A 59 -6.95 3.33 -3.56
N VAL A 60 -6.96 2.05 -3.91
CA VAL A 60 -5.77 1.19 -3.86
C VAL A 60 -4.85 1.48 -5.05
N ASP A 61 -3.58 1.77 -4.78
CA ASP A 61 -2.52 2.12 -5.76
C ASP A 61 -2.47 1.16 -6.94
N PHE A 62 -2.38 -0.15 -6.67
CA PHE A 62 -2.29 -1.16 -7.72
C PHE A 62 -3.53 -1.19 -8.63
N LEU A 63 -4.73 -0.99 -8.07
CA LEU A 63 -5.95 -0.96 -8.88
C LEU A 63 -6.05 0.32 -9.70
N TRP A 64 -5.52 1.42 -9.18
CA TRP A 64 -5.40 2.68 -9.89
C TRP A 64 -4.50 2.55 -11.11
N ASP A 65 -3.30 2.03 -10.93
CA ASP A 65 -2.29 1.85 -12.00
C ASP A 65 -2.78 0.91 -13.12
N LEU A 66 -3.65 -0.04 -12.78
CA LEU A 66 -4.33 -0.90 -13.76
C LEU A 66 -5.49 -0.21 -14.50
N GLY A 67 -5.84 1.01 -14.13
CA GLY A 67 -6.98 1.74 -14.67
C GLY A 67 -8.34 1.21 -14.22
N SER A 68 -8.40 0.42 -13.13
CA SER A 68 -9.61 -0.30 -12.71
C SER A 68 -10.76 0.63 -12.33
N TYR A 69 -10.47 1.87 -11.92
CA TYR A 69 -11.46 2.87 -11.54
C TYR A 69 -12.00 3.70 -12.73
N PHE A 70 -11.54 3.45 -13.96
CA PHE A 70 -11.99 4.16 -15.15
C PHE A 70 -13.05 3.38 -15.95
N GLY A 71 -13.64 2.35 -15.34
CA GLY A 71 -14.79 1.62 -15.88
C GLY A 71 -16.06 2.49 -15.94
N PRO A 72 -16.99 2.23 -16.88
CA PRO A 72 -18.25 2.97 -16.99
C PRO A 72 -19.07 3.05 -15.69
N GLU A 73 -18.93 2.06 -14.81
CA GLU A 73 -19.59 1.95 -13.51
C GLU A 73 -19.03 2.92 -12.45
N SER A 74 -17.78 3.34 -12.60
CA SER A 74 -17.09 4.27 -11.68
C SER A 74 -17.14 5.72 -12.15
N LEU A 75 -17.51 5.94 -13.41
CA LEU A 75 -17.58 7.27 -14.03
C LEU A 75 -18.98 7.86 -13.96
N ASN A 76 -19.09 9.08 -13.46
CA ASN A 76 -20.30 9.89 -13.54
C ASN A 76 -20.11 10.97 -14.61
N ASP A 77 -20.85 10.89 -15.72
CA ASP A 77 -20.70 11.82 -16.87
C ASP A 77 -19.24 11.84 -17.40
N GLY A 78 -18.62 10.66 -17.48
CA GLY A 78 -17.22 10.51 -17.89
C GLY A 78 -16.20 11.08 -16.90
N LYS A 79 -16.62 11.37 -15.66
CA LYS A 79 -15.76 11.91 -14.60
C LYS A 79 -15.66 10.93 -13.44
N LEU A 80 -14.43 10.64 -13.02
CA LEU A 80 -14.14 9.96 -11.76
C LEU A 80 -14.05 11.01 -10.66
N LEU A 81 -14.94 10.95 -9.66
CA LEU A 81 -14.90 11.86 -8.52
C LEU A 81 -13.92 11.31 -7.48
N VAL A 82 -12.92 12.11 -7.12
CA VAL A 82 -11.85 11.70 -6.20
C VAL A 82 -11.62 12.78 -5.14
N PHE A 83 -11.49 12.37 -3.90
CA PHE A 83 -11.23 13.23 -2.76
C PHE A 83 -9.83 12.98 -2.20
N ALA A 84 -8.95 13.97 -2.29
CA ALA A 84 -7.62 13.94 -1.70
C ALA A 84 -7.70 14.22 -0.18
N HIS A 85 -7.29 13.24 0.61
CA HIS A 85 -7.21 13.34 2.06
C HIS A 85 -5.74 13.44 2.47
N PHE A 86 -5.37 14.56 3.07
CA PHE A 86 -4.00 14.84 3.51
C PHE A 86 -3.84 14.53 5.00
N VAL A 87 -2.86 13.69 5.33
CA VAL A 87 -2.56 13.28 6.71
C VAL A 87 -1.13 13.69 7.04
N ASN A 88 -0.92 14.33 8.18
CA ASN A 88 0.44 14.66 8.61
C ASN A 88 1.24 13.38 8.84
N LYS A 89 2.46 13.32 8.29
CA LYS A 89 3.42 12.27 8.60
C LYS A 89 3.78 12.38 10.08
N THR A 90 3.53 11.33 10.84
CA THR A 90 4.02 11.25 12.22
C THR A 90 5.55 11.12 12.19
N ASN A 91 6.24 11.76 13.14
CA ASN A 91 7.72 11.72 13.19
C ASN A 91 8.27 10.28 13.26
N ASP A 92 7.45 9.32 13.69
CA ASP A 92 7.81 7.90 13.75
C ASP A 92 8.15 7.31 12.37
N ASP A 93 7.56 7.84 11.29
CA ASP A 93 7.85 7.40 9.92
C ASP A 93 9.16 8.00 9.38
N GLN A 94 9.66 9.10 9.95
CA GLN A 94 10.94 9.71 9.54
C GLN A 94 12.16 9.00 10.13
N ILE A 95 12.00 8.25 11.23
CA ILE A 95 13.14 7.64 11.95
C ILE A 95 13.70 6.41 11.21
N CYS A 96 12.93 5.77 10.32
CA CYS A 96 13.34 4.50 9.70
C CYS A 96 14.23 4.62 8.44
N LEU A 97 14.43 5.83 7.89
CA LEU A 97 15.25 6.05 6.69
C LEU A 97 16.66 6.62 6.98
N ALA A 98 16.92 7.01 8.22
CA ALA A 98 18.28 7.37 8.67
C ALA A 98 19.02 6.11 9.12
N GLY A 99 19.48 5.29 8.16
CA GLY A 99 20.51 4.30 8.45
C GLY A 99 21.74 4.97 9.07
N PRO A 100 22.52 4.29 9.94
CA PRO A 100 23.70 4.86 10.59
C PRO A 100 24.72 5.25 9.52
N SER A 101 24.73 6.53 9.15
CA SER A 101 25.74 7.11 8.29
C SER A 101 27.00 7.26 9.12
N ASN A 102 27.83 6.21 9.14
CA ASN A 102 29.22 6.27 9.57
C ASN A 102 30.00 7.17 8.60
N MET A 103 29.85 8.48 8.75
CA MET A 103 30.71 9.49 8.13
C MET A 103 31.64 10.02 9.21
N VAL A 104 32.81 9.37 9.28
CA VAL A 104 34.01 9.93 9.90
C VAL A 104 34.28 11.29 9.27
N GLY A 105 34.31 12.32 10.12
CA GLY A 105 34.51 13.70 9.70
C GLY A 105 35.88 13.93 9.06
N SER A 106 35.89 14.79 8.04
CA SER A 106 37.06 15.59 7.70
C SER A 106 36.63 17.04 7.63
N VAL A 107 37.11 17.80 8.60
CA VAL A 107 36.88 19.22 8.78
C VAL A 107 37.71 19.97 7.74
N HIS A 108 37.08 20.76 6.88
CA HIS A 108 37.71 21.95 6.34
C HIS A 108 36.65 23.02 6.05
N ALA A 109 36.78 24.11 6.80
CA ALA A 109 36.01 25.33 6.65
C ALA A 109 36.56 26.14 5.47
N GLU A 110 35.70 26.55 4.54
CA GLU A 110 35.93 27.76 3.75
C GLU A 110 34.60 28.51 3.51
N GLN A 111 34.66 29.80 3.81
CA GLN A 111 33.70 30.84 3.45
C GLN A 111 33.63 30.98 1.93
N SER A 112 32.44 31.09 1.34
CA SER A 112 32.24 31.88 0.13
C SER A 112 30.76 32.19 -0.13
N ASP A 113 30.50 33.49 -0.07
CA ASP A 113 29.65 34.31 -0.96
C ASP A 113 28.19 33.95 -1.23
N ASN A 114 27.35 34.83 -0.67
CA ASN A 114 25.99 35.13 -1.10
C ASN A 114 25.95 35.47 -2.60
N HIS A 115 25.38 34.58 -3.41
CA HIS A 115 24.88 34.92 -4.73
C HIS A 115 23.35 34.85 -4.79
N HIS A 116 22.80 36.05 -4.94
CA HIS A 116 21.46 36.43 -5.32
C HIS A 116 20.94 35.58 -6.50
N LEU A 117 19.78 34.93 -6.36
CA LEU A 117 18.95 34.55 -7.51
C LEU A 117 17.50 34.96 -7.28
N ASN A 118 17.16 36.02 -8.00
CA ASN A 118 15.83 36.57 -8.23
C ASN A 118 15.13 35.67 -9.26
N TYR A 119 14.05 34.99 -8.88
CA TYR A 119 13.24 34.23 -9.84
C TYR A 119 12.16 35.17 -10.40
N ASP A 120 12.49 35.82 -11.52
CA ASP A 120 11.52 36.57 -12.31
C ASP A 120 10.60 35.60 -13.07
N GLN A 121 9.32 35.81 -12.86
CA GLN A 121 8.21 35.10 -13.47
C GLN A 121 7.88 35.78 -14.81
N GLN A 122 8.29 35.17 -15.93
CA GLN A 122 7.87 35.61 -17.27
C GLN A 122 7.30 34.47 -18.12
N SER A 123 6.06 34.74 -18.55
CA SER A 123 5.24 34.04 -19.53
C SER A 123 5.86 34.00 -20.93
N SER A 124 5.70 32.89 -21.66
CA SER A 124 5.37 32.82 -23.10
C SER A 124 5.23 31.33 -23.51
N ALA A 125 4.07 30.89 -23.98
CA ALA A 125 3.58 30.92 -25.37
C ALA A 125 3.98 29.67 -26.18
N GLY A 126 2.94 28.90 -26.55
CA GLY A 126 2.76 28.31 -27.87
C GLY A 126 3.80 27.30 -28.37
N VAL A 127 3.47 26.01 -28.28
CA VAL A 127 3.97 25.01 -29.23
C VAL A 127 2.79 24.21 -29.78
N ASN A 128 2.47 24.52 -31.04
CA ASN A 128 1.70 23.65 -31.93
C ASN A 128 2.48 22.34 -32.11
N ARG A 129 1.81 21.19 -32.02
CA ARG A 129 2.33 19.96 -32.63
C ARG A 129 1.21 19.18 -33.31
N GLU A 130 1.27 19.24 -34.63
CA GLU A 130 0.62 18.37 -35.62
C GLU A 130 0.82 16.89 -35.23
N PHE A 131 -0.24 16.10 -35.20
CA PHE A 131 -0.71 15.26 -36.31
C PHE A 131 0.34 14.24 -36.78
N TYR A 132 0.22 13.01 -36.28
CA TYR A 132 0.66 11.82 -37.01
C TYR A 132 -0.47 10.78 -36.97
N GLU A 133 -1.09 10.65 -38.13
CA GLU A 133 -1.97 9.57 -38.54
C GLU A 133 -1.05 8.51 -39.16
N LEU A 134 -0.99 7.31 -38.59
CA LEU A 134 -0.46 6.14 -39.29
C LEU A 134 -1.39 4.95 -39.04
N ALA A 135 -2.02 4.54 -40.13
CA ALA A 135 -2.80 3.33 -40.32
C ALA A 135 -1.91 2.09 -40.08
N SER A 136 -2.47 1.09 -39.39
CA SER A 136 -2.83 -0.24 -39.92
C SER A 136 -1.65 -1.04 -40.51
N ASP A 137 -1.46 -2.26 -40.04
CA ASP A 137 -1.75 -3.46 -40.85
C ASP A 137 -1.53 -4.73 -40.03
N ASP A 138 -2.38 -5.69 -40.36
CA ASP A 138 -2.44 -7.09 -39.93
C ASP A 138 -1.10 -7.82 -40.04
N GLU A 139 -0.83 -8.77 -39.15
CA GLU A 139 -0.35 -10.11 -39.56
C GLU A 139 -0.76 -11.19 -38.54
N ASP A 140 -1.65 -12.04 -39.04
CA ASP A 140 -2.03 -13.36 -38.59
C ASP A 140 -0.90 -14.35 -38.94
N THR A 141 -0.35 -15.09 -37.96
CA THR A 141 0.41 -16.33 -38.22
C THR A 141 0.19 -17.37 -37.12
N SER A 142 -0.79 -18.24 -37.41
CA SER A 142 -0.67 -19.71 -37.45
C SER A 142 0.03 -20.49 -36.32
N GLU A 143 -0.76 -21.41 -35.79
CA GLU A 143 -0.44 -22.72 -35.20
C GLU A 143 0.72 -23.47 -35.89
N ASP A 144 1.59 -24.14 -35.12
CA ASP A 144 1.93 -25.57 -35.28
C ASP A 144 2.77 -26.06 -34.07
N GLY A 145 2.56 -27.32 -33.69
CA GLY A 145 3.12 -27.98 -32.51
C GLY A 145 4.52 -28.54 -32.66
N SER A 146 4.96 -29.26 -31.62
CA SER A 146 5.99 -30.33 -31.60
C SER A 146 6.39 -30.57 -30.14
N LEU A 147 5.87 -31.63 -29.51
CA LEU A 147 6.53 -32.94 -29.30
C LEU A 147 7.78 -32.91 -28.39
N PHE A 148 7.63 -33.63 -27.26
CA PHE A 148 8.64 -34.42 -26.54
C PHE A 148 10.04 -33.82 -26.31
N ARG A 149 10.40 -33.69 -25.02
CA ARG A 149 11.70 -34.16 -24.52
C ARG A 149 11.64 -34.53 -23.05
N THR A 150 11.48 -35.82 -22.81
CA THR A 150 11.89 -36.52 -21.60
C THR A 150 13.40 -36.44 -21.48
N PHE A 151 13.90 -35.95 -20.34
CA PHE A 151 15.24 -36.29 -19.87
C PHE A 151 15.18 -36.69 -18.41
N SER A 152 15.29 -37.99 -18.19
CA SER A 152 15.86 -38.54 -16.95
C SER A 152 17.36 -38.26 -16.98
N ARG A 153 17.92 -37.65 -15.93
CA ARG A 153 19.32 -37.83 -15.58
C ARG A 153 19.50 -37.82 -14.07
N ALA A 154 20.26 -38.82 -13.66
CA ALA A 154 20.50 -39.27 -12.30
C ALA A 154 21.60 -38.45 -11.60
N SER A 155 21.53 -38.49 -10.26
CA SER A 155 22.59 -38.80 -9.28
C SER A 155 23.93 -38.06 -9.34
N SER A 156 24.24 -37.39 -8.22
CA SER A 156 25.54 -37.26 -7.54
C SER A 156 25.28 -36.37 -6.31
N ASP A 157 25.21 -36.88 -5.07
CA ASP A 157 26.34 -37.29 -4.20
C ASP A 157 27.56 -36.37 -4.35
N ASP A 158 27.84 -35.62 -3.29
CA ASP A 158 29.10 -34.94 -2.89
C ASP A 158 28.71 -33.67 -2.10
N GLU A 159 29.34 -33.23 -1.03
CA GLU A 159 30.35 -33.76 -0.12
C GLU A 159 30.25 -32.84 1.13
N MET A 160 30.78 -33.32 2.25
CA MET A 160 30.85 -32.58 3.51
C MET A 160 31.76 -31.34 3.37
N ASP A 161 31.37 -30.21 3.97
CA ASP A 161 32.37 -29.20 4.36
C ASP A 161 32.17 -28.81 5.83
N ASP A 162 33.26 -29.01 6.54
CA ASP A 162 33.45 -28.87 7.96
C ASP A 162 33.73 -27.40 8.33
N GLY A 163 33.13 -26.98 9.43
CA GLY A 163 33.81 -26.16 10.43
C GLY A 163 34.41 -24.83 10.00
N GLN A 164 33.78 -23.73 10.44
CA GLN A 164 34.55 -22.61 10.96
C GLN A 164 33.84 -21.98 12.17
N SER A 165 34.34 -22.37 13.34
CA SER A 165 34.13 -21.69 14.62
C SER A 165 34.86 -20.35 14.58
N ILE A 166 34.12 -19.26 14.42
CA ILE A 166 34.66 -17.91 14.60
C ILE A 166 34.32 -17.47 16.02
N SER A 167 35.29 -17.68 16.89
CA SER A 167 35.39 -17.04 18.20
C SER A 167 35.89 -15.62 17.97
N SER A 168 35.05 -14.63 18.26
CA SER A 168 35.49 -13.24 18.47
C SER A 168 34.94 -12.78 19.81
N ASN A 169 35.77 -12.97 20.84
CA ASN A 169 35.81 -12.08 21.97
C ASN A 169 36.26 -10.72 21.45
N ASP A 170 35.47 -9.67 21.64
CA ASP A 170 36.01 -8.33 21.87
C ASP A 170 35.03 -7.62 22.81
N ALA A 171 35.52 -7.44 24.03
CA ALA A 171 34.90 -6.67 25.08
C ALA A 171 35.40 -5.23 24.92
N ASP A 172 34.60 -4.39 24.26
CA ASP A 172 34.79 -2.94 24.30
C ASP A 172 33.75 -2.33 25.22
N ASP A 173 34.18 -2.28 26.48
CA ASP A 173 33.74 -1.43 27.57
C ASP A 173 34.00 0.04 27.18
N ASN A 174 32.99 0.70 26.62
CA ASN A 174 32.94 2.15 26.53
C ASN A 174 31.75 2.63 27.37
N GLY A 175 32.03 2.85 28.66
CA GLY A 175 31.19 3.63 29.55
C GLY A 175 31.12 5.07 29.05
N ASP A 176 30.17 5.35 28.17
CA ASP A 176 29.77 6.69 27.81
C ASP A 176 28.68 7.13 28.80
N GLU A 177 29.05 7.99 29.74
CA GLU A 177 28.16 8.62 30.71
C GLU A 177 27.22 9.59 29.95
N PHE A 178 26.17 9.05 29.34
CA PHE A 178 25.11 9.87 28.76
C PHE A 178 24.35 10.55 29.90
N GLU A 179 24.62 11.85 30.09
CA GLU A 179 23.81 12.73 30.92
C GLU A 179 22.34 12.57 30.50
N SER A 180 21.58 11.92 31.38
CA SER A 180 20.16 11.65 31.20
C SER A 180 19.39 12.97 31.25
N LEU A 181 19.32 13.66 30.11
CA LEU A 181 18.33 14.69 29.87
C LEU A 181 16.98 13.99 30.00
N ALA A 182 16.29 14.27 31.10
CA ALA A 182 14.94 13.80 31.36
C ALA A 182 14.03 14.30 30.23
N MET A 183 13.93 13.51 29.17
CA MET A 183 12.88 13.68 28.18
C MET A 183 11.58 13.48 28.94
N GLU A 184 10.82 14.58 29.09
CA GLU A 184 9.42 14.55 29.46
C GLU A 184 8.76 13.47 28.62
N THR A 185 8.51 12.32 29.25
CA THR A 185 7.82 11.20 28.64
C THR A 185 6.39 11.68 28.51
N THR A 186 6.07 12.25 27.34
CA THR A 186 4.69 12.59 27.03
C THR A 186 3.90 11.29 27.18
N PRO A 187 2.86 11.25 28.03
CA PRO A 187 2.11 10.03 28.27
C PRO A 187 1.64 9.49 26.93
N ASP A 188 2.05 8.26 26.63
CA ASP A 188 1.69 7.52 25.42
C ASP A 188 0.16 7.66 25.25
N PRO A 189 -0.33 8.24 24.14
CA PRO A 189 -1.76 8.45 23.94
C PRO A 189 -2.47 7.14 24.19
N ALA A 190 -3.35 7.12 25.19
CA ALA A 190 -4.00 5.93 25.71
C ALA A 190 -4.46 5.03 24.55
N MET A 191 -3.68 3.96 24.32
CA MET A 191 -3.95 2.98 23.27
C MET A 191 -5.39 2.53 23.47
N VAL A 192 -6.25 2.76 22.48
CA VAL A 192 -7.64 2.29 22.56
C VAL A 192 -7.53 0.78 22.74
N PRO A 193 -7.95 0.22 23.89
CA PRO A 193 -7.75 -1.18 24.15
C PRO A 193 -8.57 -1.95 23.13
N TYR A 194 -7.88 -2.69 22.25
CA TYR A 194 -8.54 -3.63 21.37
C TYR A 194 -9.42 -4.55 22.21
N PRO A 195 -10.62 -4.93 21.71
CA PRO A 195 -11.43 -5.93 22.38
C PRO A 195 -10.57 -7.15 22.70
N PRO A 196 -10.69 -7.75 23.88
CA PRO A 196 -9.97 -8.98 24.16
C PRO A 196 -10.43 -10.07 23.19
N LEU A 197 -9.49 -10.88 22.70
CA LEU A 197 -9.82 -12.08 21.93
C LEU A 197 -10.75 -13.00 22.74
N PRO A 198 -11.62 -13.80 22.09
CA PRO A 198 -12.46 -14.77 22.78
C PRO A 198 -11.66 -15.69 23.70
N GLU A 199 -12.26 -16.06 24.84
CA GLU A 199 -11.62 -16.92 25.83
C GLU A 199 -11.20 -18.26 25.20
N GLY A 200 -9.94 -18.66 25.43
CA GLY A 200 -9.36 -19.89 24.88
C GLY A 200 -8.63 -19.74 23.54
N VAL A 201 -8.71 -18.57 22.90
CA VAL A 201 -7.87 -18.23 21.75
C VAL A 201 -6.42 -18.06 22.21
N THR A 202 -5.50 -18.81 21.60
CA THR A 202 -4.07 -18.73 21.90
C THR A 202 -3.26 -18.59 20.62
N ALA A 203 -2.08 -17.98 20.67
CA ALA A 203 -1.18 -17.89 19.52
C ALA A 203 -0.84 -19.27 18.93
N ARG A 204 -0.71 -20.30 19.79
CA ARG A 204 -0.50 -21.69 19.37
C ARG A 204 -1.72 -22.26 18.65
N GLY A 205 -2.93 -21.95 19.13
CA GLY A 205 -4.19 -22.29 18.47
C GLY A 205 -4.28 -21.68 17.08
N TRP A 206 -4.04 -20.37 16.98
CA TRP A 206 -4.03 -19.64 15.69
C TRP A 206 -3.08 -20.29 14.68
N LYS A 207 -1.83 -20.56 15.09
CA LYS A 207 -0.83 -21.16 14.19
C LYS A 207 -1.27 -22.53 13.69
N ARG A 208 -1.87 -23.35 14.56
CA ARG A 208 -2.39 -24.68 14.18
C ARG A 208 -3.53 -24.53 13.17
N ASP A 209 -4.49 -23.65 13.47
CA ASP A 209 -5.69 -23.47 12.66
C ASP A 209 -5.35 -22.85 11.30
N PHE A 210 -4.38 -21.94 11.25
CA PHE A 210 -3.84 -21.37 10.00
C PHE A 210 -3.21 -22.44 9.12
N GLN A 211 -2.39 -23.33 9.69
CA GLN A 211 -1.79 -24.43 8.93
C GLN A 211 -2.85 -25.42 8.45
N ASN A 212 -3.92 -25.63 9.21
CA ASN A 212 -5.04 -26.46 8.78
C ASN A 212 -5.81 -25.81 7.61
N ALA A 213 -6.15 -24.53 7.74
CA ALA A 213 -6.84 -23.76 6.70
C ALA A 213 -6.04 -23.63 5.41
N ARG A 214 -4.70 -23.73 5.46
CA ARG A 214 -3.84 -23.80 4.26
C ARG A 214 -3.84 -25.16 3.56
N LYS A 215 -4.21 -26.22 4.27
CA LYS A 215 -4.27 -27.59 3.73
C LYS A 215 -5.66 -27.92 3.22
N VAL A 216 -6.69 -27.52 3.96
CA VAL A 216 -8.08 -27.88 3.69
C VAL A 216 -8.83 -26.67 3.12
N ASN A 217 -9.46 -26.86 1.96
CA ASN A 217 -10.30 -25.85 1.34
C ASN A 217 -11.51 -25.49 2.23
N ALA A 218 -12.20 -24.40 1.91
CA ALA A 218 -13.49 -24.11 2.53
C ALA A 218 -14.57 -25.07 2.02
N SER A 219 -15.68 -25.24 2.77
CA SER A 219 -16.85 -25.97 2.28
C SER A 219 -17.41 -25.28 1.03
N GLU A 220 -18.10 -26.00 0.15
CA GLU A 220 -18.66 -25.42 -1.09
C GLU A 220 -19.64 -24.26 -0.84
N ASP A 221 -20.32 -24.26 0.31
CA ASP A 221 -21.22 -23.17 0.73
C ASP A 221 -20.51 -21.95 1.34
N ASP A 222 -19.20 -22.04 1.61
CA ASP A 222 -18.42 -20.95 2.19
C ASP A 222 -17.97 -20.01 1.06
N PRO A 223 -18.19 -18.68 1.17
CA PRO A 223 -17.81 -17.73 0.13
C PRO A 223 -16.30 -17.71 -0.17
N MET A 224 -15.47 -18.27 0.71
CA MET A 224 -14.03 -18.45 0.52
C MET A 224 -13.66 -19.78 -0.15
N HIS A 225 -14.62 -20.55 -0.68
CA HIS A 225 -14.37 -21.77 -1.41
C HIS A 225 -13.64 -21.50 -2.73
N LEU A 226 -12.55 -22.24 -2.99
CA LEU A 226 -11.83 -22.20 -4.25
C LEU A 226 -11.93 -23.55 -4.98
N PRO A 227 -12.63 -23.65 -6.12
CA PRO A 227 -12.84 -24.93 -6.82
C PRO A 227 -11.54 -25.69 -7.16
N ASN A 228 -10.47 -24.95 -7.44
CA ASN A 228 -9.16 -25.51 -7.80
C ASN A 228 -8.13 -25.41 -6.66
N TRP A 229 -8.55 -25.63 -5.41
CA TRP A 229 -7.69 -25.46 -4.23
C TRP A 229 -6.36 -26.21 -4.33
N ASN A 230 -6.35 -27.45 -4.82
CA ASN A 230 -5.12 -28.23 -4.93
C ASN A 230 -4.08 -27.56 -5.83
N ASN A 231 -4.51 -26.86 -6.87
CA ASN A 231 -3.66 -26.16 -7.84
C ASN A 231 -3.30 -24.73 -7.42
N ALA A 232 -3.91 -24.20 -6.35
CA ALA A 232 -3.62 -22.84 -5.88
C ALA A 232 -2.19 -22.73 -5.33
N THR A 233 -1.53 -21.59 -5.61
CA THR A 233 -0.17 -21.32 -5.14
C THR A 233 -0.10 -21.25 -3.61
N LYS A 234 1.09 -21.49 -3.06
CA LYS A 234 1.34 -21.44 -1.60
C LYS A 234 0.94 -20.09 -0.99
N GLY A 235 1.19 -18.99 -1.72
CA GLY A 235 0.81 -17.63 -1.33
C GLY A 235 -0.70 -17.46 -1.29
N ARG A 236 -1.40 -17.82 -2.37
CA ARG A 236 -2.87 -17.73 -2.46
C ARG A 236 -3.57 -18.54 -1.37
N LYS A 237 -3.09 -19.75 -1.08
CA LYS A 237 -3.59 -20.57 0.05
C LYS A 237 -3.38 -19.88 1.40
N GLY A 238 -2.26 -19.18 1.57
CA GLY A 238 -1.97 -18.39 2.77
C GLY A 238 -2.95 -17.24 2.96
N THR A 239 -3.21 -16.47 1.91
CA THR A 239 -4.18 -15.36 1.93
C THR A 239 -5.58 -15.84 2.28
N PHE A 240 -6.07 -16.89 1.61
CA PHE A 240 -7.40 -17.45 1.91
C PHE A 240 -7.50 -18.02 3.32
N ALA A 241 -6.45 -18.71 3.80
CA ALA A 241 -6.40 -19.19 5.17
C ALA A 241 -6.46 -18.02 6.19
N HIS A 242 -5.76 -16.92 5.91
CA HIS A 242 -5.79 -15.74 6.77
C HIS A 242 -7.18 -15.11 6.80
N CYS A 243 -7.78 -14.84 5.64
CA CYS A 243 -9.13 -14.28 5.56
C CYS A 243 -10.18 -15.16 6.26
N ARG A 244 -10.11 -16.49 6.10
CA ARG A 244 -11.03 -17.42 6.78
C ARG A 244 -10.90 -17.36 8.30
N LEU A 245 -9.67 -17.25 8.82
CA LEU A 245 -9.49 -17.10 10.26
C LEU A 245 -10.04 -15.76 10.77
N MET A 246 -9.83 -14.68 10.02
CA MET A 246 -10.38 -13.36 10.34
C MET A 246 -11.91 -13.32 10.29
N GLN A 247 -12.57 -14.13 9.45
CA GLN A 247 -14.04 -14.24 9.47
C GLN A 247 -14.57 -15.15 10.59
N SER A 248 -13.67 -15.89 11.25
CA SER A 248 -14.01 -16.80 12.34
C SER A 248 -13.72 -16.16 13.71
N ILE A 249 -13.35 -16.97 14.70
CA ILE A 249 -13.09 -16.56 16.09
C ILE A 249 -11.84 -15.67 16.28
N TYR A 250 -11.08 -15.39 15.22
CA TYR A 250 -9.85 -14.59 15.30
C TYR A 250 -10.03 -13.16 14.77
N GLY A 251 -11.14 -12.88 14.07
CA GLY A 251 -11.48 -11.52 13.70
C GLY A 251 -12.04 -10.77 14.89
N ILE A 252 -11.52 -9.57 15.09
CA ILE A 252 -12.16 -8.58 15.94
C ILE A 252 -12.56 -7.45 15.01
N ASP A 253 -13.84 -7.11 14.99
CA ASP A 253 -14.28 -5.90 14.32
C ASP A 253 -13.57 -4.73 15.01
N ASN A 254 -12.73 -4.03 14.24
CA ASN A 254 -12.13 -2.80 14.73
C ASN A 254 -13.29 -1.84 15.00
N PRO A 255 -13.47 -1.33 16.23
CA PRO A 255 -14.45 -0.27 16.47
C PRO A 255 -14.16 0.85 15.47
N ASP A 256 -15.21 1.30 14.78
CA ASP A 256 -15.10 2.34 13.77
C ASP A 256 -14.27 3.52 14.34
N PRO A 257 -13.07 3.79 13.80
CA PRO A 257 -12.20 4.84 14.32
C PRO A 257 -12.84 6.23 14.18
N CYS A 258 -13.92 6.35 13.40
CA CYS A 258 -14.69 7.57 13.24
C CYS A 258 -15.90 7.67 14.18
N SER A 259 -16.30 6.61 14.90
CA SER A 259 -17.43 6.71 15.84
C SER A 259 -17.06 7.35 17.19
N CYS A 260 -15.77 7.61 17.43
CA CYS A 260 -15.26 8.23 18.65
C CYS A 260 -14.96 9.74 18.52
N TYR A 261 -15.43 10.41 17.46
CA TYR A 261 -15.37 11.89 17.35
C TYR A 261 -16.31 12.57 18.37
N LEU A 262 -15.84 12.67 19.61
CA LEU A 262 -16.06 13.87 20.42
C LEU A 262 -15.14 14.99 19.90
N PRO A 263 -15.55 16.26 19.96
CA PRO A 263 -14.77 17.36 19.42
C PRO A 263 -13.47 17.52 20.22
N ALA A 264 -12.35 17.54 19.50
CA ALA A 264 -10.97 17.83 19.92
C ALA A 264 -10.14 16.65 20.48
N ALA A 265 -9.46 15.91 19.59
CA ALA A 265 -8.04 15.56 19.68
C ALA A 265 -7.59 14.75 18.44
N LYS A 266 -6.26 14.68 18.25
CA LYS A 266 -5.47 14.36 17.05
C LYS A 266 -5.58 12.89 16.56
N PRO A 267 -5.24 12.61 15.28
CA PRO A 267 -5.41 11.29 14.66
C PRO A 267 -4.26 10.33 15.00
N LEU A 268 -4.58 9.04 15.09
CA LEU A 268 -3.65 7.91 15.08
C LEU A 268 -4.12 6.89 14.04
N THR A 269 -3.18 6.46 13.21
CA THR A 269 -3.31 5.51 12.10
C THR A 269 -2.95 4.10 12.53
N THR A 270 -3.44 3.14 11.72
CA THR A 270 -2.83 1.86 11.28
C THR A 270 -3.68 0.60 11.50
N TRP A 271 -3.69 -0.23 10.45
CA TRP A 271 -4.24 -1.60 10.33
C TRP A 271 -5.74 -1.75 9.97
N LEU A 272 -6.12 -1.22 8.81
CA LEU A 272 -7.40 -1.49 8.12
C LEU A 272 -7.27 -2.29 6.80
N GLN A 273 -6.05 -2.50 6.30
CA GLN A 273 -5.82 -3.04 4.95
C GLN A 273 -6.20 -4.53 4.77
N ASP A 274 -6.00 -5.38 5.78
CA ASP A 274 -6.22 -6.83 5.60
C ASP A 274 -7.70 -7.23 5.59
N SER A 275 -8.55 -6.58 6.40
CA SER A 275 -10.00 -6.84 6.41
C SER A 275 -10.67 -6.28 5.15
N PHE A 276 -10.19 -5.12 4.67
CA PHE A 276 -10.71 -4.47 3.46
C PHE A 276 -10.32 -5.24 2.19
N ALA A 277 -9.08 -5.73 2.08
CA ALA A 277 -8.67 -6.61 0.99
C ALA A 277 -9.51 -7.91 0.96
N CYS A 278 -9.80 -8.53 2.11
CA CYS A 278 -10.72 -9.67 2.15
C CYS A 278 -12.14 -9.28 1.71
N ARG A 279 -12.66 -8.10 2.09
CA ARG A 279 -13.99 -7.62 1.67
C ARG A 279 -14.07 -7.27 0.17
N ILE A 280 -13.01 -6.70 -0.43
CA ILE A 280 -12.91 -6.46 -1.88
C ILE A 280 -12.79 -7.78 -2.65
N ILE A 281 -11.95 -8.70 -2.19
CA ILE A 281 -11.86 -10.05 -2.77
C ILE A 281 -13.22 -10.76 -2.69
N MET A 282 -13.95 -10.62 -1.58
CA MET A 282 -15.31 -11.18 -1.43
C MET A 282 -16.34 -10.49 -2.33
N ARG A 283 -16.31 -9.16 -2.48
CA ARG A 283 -17.23 -8.43 -3.36
C ARG A 283 -17.01 -8.72 -4.85
N SER A 284 -15.75 -8.86 -5.28
CA SER A 284 -15.39 -9.23 -6.66
C SER A 284 -15.74 -10.69 -7.01
N MET A 285 -15.86 -11.59 -6.02
CA MET A 285 -16.33 -12.96 -6.23
C MET A 285 -17.87 -13.06 -6.29
N SER A 286 -18.57 -12.19 -5.56
CA SER A 286 -20.04 -12.15 -5.50
C SER A 286 -20.71 -11.69 -6.82
N THR A 287 -20.05 -10.83 -7.59
CA THR A 287 -20.60 -10.32 -8.87
C THR A 287 -20.60 -11.35 -10.02
N SER A 288 -20.09 -12.57 -9.81
CA SER A 288 -20.05 -13.63 -10.82
C SER A 288 -21.27 -14.57 -10.85
N TRP A 289 -22.31 -14.29 -10.07
CA TRP A 289 -23.57 -15.04 -10.10
C TRP A 289 -24.69 -14.23 -10.75
N GLN A 290 -24.80 -14.31 -12.07
CA GLN A 290 -26.06 -14.09 -12.78
C GLN A 290 -26.51 -15.43 -13.41
N ALA A 291 -27.67 -15.89 -12.93
CA ALA A 291 -28.63 -16.84 -13.50
C ALA A 291 -28.12 -18.15 -14.15
N VAL A 292 -28.50 -19.27 -13.51
CA VAL A 292 -29.37 -20.27 -14.15
C VAL A 292 -30.68 -20.31 -13.35
#